data_AF-A0A6B3IHD1-F1
#
_entry.id   AF-A0A6B3IHD1-F1
#
_cell.length_a   1.000
_cell.length_b   1.000
_cell.length_c   1.000
_cell.angle_alpha   90.00
_cell.angle_beta   90.00
_cell.angle_gamma   90.00
#
_symmetry.space_group_name_H-M   'P 1'
#
loop_
_entity.id
_entity.type
_entity.pdbx_description
1 polymer ?
#
loop_
_entity_poly.entity_id
_entity_poly.type
_entity_poly.pdbx_seq_one_letter_code
_entity_poly.pdbx_strand_id
1 'polypeptide(L)'
;QQGLTPVLCTQTKGGVSEADYVELLLQQQVSGVVFAGGLYHQEDAPHDHYKVLADRKIPVVLINAAIDRLGFPGVSCDDSVAVEQAW
;
A
#
# COMPACT_ATOMS: atom_id res chain seq x y z
N GLN A 1 4.72 -22.09 4.82
CA GLN A 1 3.60 -21.13 4.93
C GLN A 1 3.55 -20.61 6.36
N GLN A 2 3.36 -19.30 6.58
CA GLN A 2 3.35 -18.72 7.93
C GLN A 2 1.97 -18.74 8.63
N GLY A 3 0.97 -19.44 8.07
CA GLY A 3 -0.36 -19.57 8.69
C GLY A 3 -1.23 -18.31 8.62
N LEU A 4 -0.92 -17.36 7.72
CA LEU A 4 -1.71 -16.16 7.48
C LEU A 4 -2.79 -16.43 6.41
N THR A 5 -4.00 -15.91 6.65
CA THR A 5 -5.10 -15.94 5.68
C THR A 5 -5.14 -14.59 4.95
N PRO A 6 -4.88 -14.54 3.63
CA PRO A 6 -4.93 -13.29 2.88
C PRO A 6 -6.37 -12.85 2.64
N VAL A 7 -6.61 -11.54 2.76
CA VAL A 7 -7.81 -10.87 2.26
C VAL A 7 -7.38 -9.97 1.11
N LEU A 8 -8.02 -10.13 -0.05
CA LEU A 8 -7.70 -9.33 -1.23
C LEU A 8 -8.76 -8.25 -1.44
N CYS A 9 -8.31 -7.01 -1.51
CA CYS A 9 -9.13 -5.85 -1.84
C CYS A 9 -8.70 -5.32 -3.20
N THR A 10 -9.56 -5.41 -4.21
CA THR A 10 -9.28 -4.90 -5.55
C THR A 10 -9.95 -3.54 -5.74
N GLN A 11 -9.17 -2.53 -6.08
CA GLN A 11 -9.71 -1.20 -6.37
C GLN A 11 -10.19 -1.13 -7.83
N THR A 12 -11.42 -0.63 -8.01
CA THR A 12 -11.97 -0.29 -9.32
C THR A 12 -12.32 1.19 -9.35
N LYS A 13 -12.28 1.79 -10.54
CA LYS A 13 -12.66 3.20 -10.70
C LYS A 13 -14.13 3.39 -10.29
N GLY A 14 -14.37 4.25 -9.31
CA GLY A 14 -15.70 4.48 -8.73
C GLY A 14 -16.18 3.41 -7.75
N GLY A 15 -15.31 2.46 -7.37
CA GLY A 15 -15.56 1.50 -6.31
C GLY A 15 -15.26 2.05 -4.91
N VAL A 16 -15.06 1.13 -3.98
CA VAL A 16 -14.65 1.42 -2.60
C VAL A 16 -13.30 2.14 -2.59
N SER A 17 -13.18 3.20 -1.79
CA SER A 17 -11.93 3.97 -1.72
C SER A 17 -10.84 3.19 -0.98
N GLU A 18 -9.59 3.60 -1.16
CA GLU A 18 -8.48 3.00 -0.42
C GLU A 18 -8.63 3.17 1.10
N ALA A 19 -9.10 4.34 1.54
CA ALA A 19 -9.37 4.62 2.95
C ALA A 19 -10.45 3.69 3.53
N ASP A 20 -11.54 3.47 2.79
CA ASP A 20 -12.62 2.56 3.22
C ASP A 20 -12.11 1.11 3.34
N TYR A 21 -11.23 0.67 2.45
CA TYR A 21 -10.59 -0.64 2.57
C TYR A 21 -9.69 -0.73 3.79
N VAL A 22 -8.92 0.32 4.09
CA VAL A 22 -8.12 0.36 5.32
C VAL A 22 -9.00 0.23 6.56
N GLU A 23 -10.13 0.95 6.61
CA GLU A 23 -11.08 0.82 7.71
C GLU A 23 -11.65 -0.60 7.82
N LEU A 24 -12.05 -1.20 6.70
CA LEU A 24 -12.57 -2.57 6.66
C LEU A 24 -11.52 -3.58 7.16
N LEU A 25 -10.27 -3.50 6.69
CA LEU A 25 -9.20 -4.39 7.12
C LEU A 25 -8.90 -4.24 8.63
N LEU A 26 -8.91 -3.00 9.14
CA LEU A 26 -8.77 -2.75 10.57
C LEU A 26 -9.92 -3.36 11.38
N GLN A 27 -11.16 -3.30 10.88
CA GLN A 27 -12.31 -3.95 11.51
C GLN A 27 -12.18 -5.48 11.52
N GLN A 28 -11.57 -6.07 10.49
CA GLN A 28 -11.25 -7.49 10.42
C GLN A 28 -10.01 -7.90 11.23
N GLN A 29 -9.40 -6.97 11.97
CA GLN A 29 -8.24 -7.22 12.84
C GLN A 29 -7.04 -7.85 12.10
N VAL A 30 -6.76 -7.36 10.89
CA VAL A 30 -5.61 -7.84 10.12
C VAL A 30 -4.30 -7.70 10.88
N SER A 31 -3.39 -8.66 10.69
CA SER A 31 -2.06 -8.64 11.29
C SER A 31 -1.05 -7.78 10.51
N GLY A 32 -1.43 -7.29 9.34
CA GLY A 32 -0.61 -6.45 8.47
C GLY A 32 -1.30 -6.18 7.14
N VAL A 33 -0.78 -5.23 6.37
CA VAL A 33 -1.31 -4.84 5.06
C VAL A 33 -0.18 -4.76 4.04
N VAL A 34 -0.43 -5.30 2.84
CA VAL A 34 0.45 -5.13 1.69
C VAL A 34 -0.33 -4.33 0.66
N PHE A 35 0.22 -3.19 0.25
CA PHE A 35 -0.36 -2.40 -0.83
C PHE A 35 0.39 -2.67 -2.13
N ALA A 36 -0.36 -2.95 -3.20
CA ALA A 36 0.16 -3.22 -4.53
C ALA A 36 -0.65 -2.43 -5.56
N GLY A 37 -0.36 -1.13 -5.60
CA GLY A 37 -1.20 -0.08 -6.17
C GLY A 37 -1.90 0.68 -5.05
N GLY A 38 -2.01 1.99 -5.20
CA GLY A 38 -2.66 2.85 -4.22
C GLY A 38 -2.43 4.33 -4.44
N LEU A 39 -2.91 5.16 -3.52
CA LEU A 39 -2.75 6.61 -3.62
C LEU A 39 -1.29 7.05 -3.48
N TYR A 40 -0.40 6.22 -2.93
CA TYR A 40 1.05 6.46 -2.84
C TYR A 40 1.79 6.59 -4.19
N HIS A 41 1.10 6.49 -5.33
CA HIS A 41 1.65 6.88 -6.62
C HIS A 41 1.42 8.36 -6.97
N GLN A 42 0.66 9.08 -6.16
CA GLN A 42 0.28 10.48 -6.39
C GLN A 42 0.67 11.33 -5.18
N GLU A 43 1.61 12.26 -5.38
CA GLU A 43 2.14 13.07 -4.27
C GLU A 43 1.08 13.93 -3.59
N ASP A 44 0.16 14.48 -4.38
CA ASP A 44 -0.91 15.38 -3.91
C ASP A 44 -2.18 14.65 -3.44
N ALA A 45 -2.21 13.31 -3.51
CA ALA A 45 -3.34 12.54 -3.02
C ALA A 45 -3.43 12.56 -1.48
N PRO A 46 -4.63 12.35 -0.89
CA PRO A 46 -4.78 12.23 0.55
C PRO A 46 -4.17 10.92 1.06
N HIS A 47 -3.30 11.04 2.06
CA HIS A 47 -2.50 9.93 2.62
C HIS A 47 -2.84 9.62 4.08
N ASP A 48 -3.91 10.19 4.64
CA ASP A 48 -4.23 10.09 6.07
C ASP A 48 -4.47 8.66 6.56
N HIS A 49 -5.01 7.79 5.70
CA HIS A 49 -5.28 6.39 6.02
C HIS A 49 -3.97 5.59 6.24
N TYR A 50 -2.87 5.94 5.57
CA TYR A 50 -1.54 5.42 5.87
C TYR A 50 -1.10 5.80 7.28
N LYS A 51 -1.34 7.05 7.69
CA LYS A 51 -1.04 7.51 9.04
C LYS A 51 -1.84 6.73 10.10
N VAL A 52 -3.11 6.43 9.85
CA VAL A 52 -3.93 5.61 10.75
C VAL A 52 -3.31 4.22 10.98
N LEU A 53 -2.79 3.58 9.93
CA LEU A 53 -2.10 2.28 10.05
C LEU A 53 -0.81 2.41 10.87
N ALA A 54 -0.01 3.45 10.62
CA ALA A 54 1.23 3.73 11.36
C ALA A 54 0.96 4.00 12.85
N ASP A 55 -0.02 4.85 13.16
CA ASP A 55 -0.39 5.21 14.53
C ASP A 55 -0.91 4.00 15.32
N ARG A 56 -1.59 3.06 14.64
CA ARG A 56 -2.03 1.77 15.21
C ARG A 56 -0.95 0.68 15.21
N LYS A 57 0.25 0.99 14.71
CA LYS A 57 1.38 0.06 14.60
C LYS A 57 1.05 -1.21 13.81
N ILE A 58 0.18 -1.09 12.80
CA ILE A 58 -0.07 -2.17 11.85
C ILE A 58 1.12 -2.25 10.89
N PRO A 59 1.75 -3.44 10.72
CA PRO A 59 2.81 -3.61 9.73
C PRO A 59 2.29 -3.34 8.32
N VAL A 60 3.02 -2.52 7.56
CA VAL A 60 2.69 -2.16 6.18
C VAL A 60 3.91 -2.36 5.29
N VAL A 61 3.69 -2.89 4.09
CA VAL A 61 4.68 -2.90 3.00
C VAL A 61 4.03 -2.29 1.76
N LEU A 62 4.76 -1.40 1.08
CA LEU A 62 4.36 -0.80 -0.19
C LEU A 62 5.09 -1.46 -1.34
N ILE A 63 4.37 -1.87 -2.38
CA ILE A 63 4.95 -2.43 -3.60
C ILE A 63 4.98 -1.36 -4.68
N ASN A 64 6.14 -1.18 -5.32
CA ASN A 64 6.36 -0.19 -6.37
C ASN A 64 5.99 1.23 -5.91
N ALA A 65 6.37 1.60 -4.70
CA ALA A 65 6.07 2.92 -4.17
C ALA A 65 6.81 3.98 -4.98
N ALA A 66 6.08 5.01 -5.44
CA ALA A 66 6.67 6.13 -6.17
C ALA A 66 7.06 7.30 -5.23
N ILE A 67 6.71 7.20 -3.94
CA ILE A 67 6.88 8.28 -2.96
C ILE A 67 7.53 7.72 -1.69
N ASP A 68 8.68 8.29 -1.31
CA ASP A 68 9.47 7.82 -0.17
C ASP A 68 9.01 8.37 1.19
N ARG A 69 8.24 9.46 1.21
CA ARG A 69 7.90 10.23 2.43
C ARG A 69 6.90 9.54 3.38
N LEU A 70 6.34 8.39 3.00
CA LEU A 70 5.32 7.70 3.79
C LEU A 70 5.90 6.89 4.97
N GLY A 71 7.21 6.66 4.99
CA GLY A 71 7.90 6.04 6.13
C GLY A 71 7.64 4.55 6.31
N PHE A 72 7.08 3.87 5.29
CA PHE A 72 6.90 2.43 5.28
C PHE A 72 7.99 1.72 4.48
N PRO A 73 8.34 0.47 4.82
CA PRO A 73 9.15 -0.37 3.97
C PRO A 73 8.56 -0.51 2.56
N GLY A 74 9.38 -0.24 1.55
CA GLY A 74 9.04 -0.42 0.15
C GLY A 74 9.79 -1.60 -0.47
N VAL A 75 9.15 -2.29 -1.40
CA VAL A 75 9.80 -3.24 -2.32
C VAL A 75 9.48 -2.78 -3.74
N SER A 76 10.51 -2.50 -4.54
CA SER A 76 10.34 -1.92 -5.88
C SER A 76 11.49 -2.36 -6.79
N CYS A 77 11.26 -2.29 -8.10
CA CYS A 77 12.33 -2.44 -9.09
C CYS A 77 13.16 -1.16 -9.17
N ASP A 78 14.40 -1.27 -9.63
CA ASP A 78 15.14 -0.10 -10.10
C ASP A 78 14.65 0.26 -11.51
N ASP A 79 13.58 1.05 -11.55
CA ASP A 79 12.94 1.43 -12.81
C ASP A 79 13.86 2.30 -13.69
N SER A 80 14.84 2.99 -13.10
CA SER A 80 15.82 3.77 -13.85
C SER A 80 16.74 2.86 -14.66
N VAL A 81 17.31 1.84 -14.01
CA VAL A 81 18.13 0.82 -14.67
C VAL A 81 17.29 0.02 -15.67
N ALA A 82 16.04 -0.31 -15.32
CA ALA A 82 15.16 -1.04 -16.22
C ALA A 82 14.89 -0.28 -17.54
N VAL A 83 14.69 1.04 -17.47
CA VAL A 83 14.52 1.89 -18.68
C VAL A 83 15.81 1.97 -19.48
N GLU A 84 16.97 2.07 -18.83
CA GLU A 84 18.28 2.08 -19.51
C GLU A 84 18.50 0.78 -20.31
N GLN A 85 18.13 -0.38 -19.76
CA GLN A 85 18.33 -1.69 -20.38
C GLN A 85 17.30 -2.06 -21.46
N ALA A 86 16.25 -1.26 -21.64
CA ALA A 86 15.17 -1.56 -22.58
C ALA A 86 15.51 -1.20 -24.06
N TRP A 87 16.61 -0.48 -24.28
CA TRP A 87 17.12 -0.06 -25.59
C TRP A 87 18.08 -1.08 -26.19
#